data_AF-A0A8H4AHK2-F1
#
_entry.id   AF-A0A8H4AHK2-F1
#
_cell.length_a   1.000
_cell.length_b   1.000
_cell.length_c   1.000
_cell.angle_alpha   90.00
_cell.angle_beta   90.00
_cell.angle_gamma   90.00
#
_symmetry.space_group_name_H-M   'P 1'
#
loop_
_entity.id
_entity.type
_entity.pdbx_description
1 polymer ?
#
loop_
_entity_poly.entity_id
_entity_poly.type
_entity_poly.pdbx_seq_one_letter_code
_entity_poly.pdbx_strand_id
1 'polypeptide(L)'
;MSINMKLDESSENIESSENIEISENISGTLVEAKDVYNTAIFILGNTGSGKSTLGNWLFGFQGNDLNATFQTDFSMEPVTKECQAGLIRINEKTYNLIDTPPISNNMNMNDIRNNDELKKITEIILACSYGIQAFIFVVDIKQRDNFSKIFRIIKAYLGHDKVLEHIIVAFTNLSKKHTENPLFPEVLNKEMRDILTSVDNRWFISPNPEMYKKDSKVVLDNMKKAKELISGFRGAYTTAMFNEIREVKNKEVVVLNDGCFKLDTKVILRNKKILSMSLVRVGDQVCCGTINGQLKFSKVYSIAHRSFEIKTEFLKVEFETIDGIRKGSLYLTPEHHIFVNNNFDYAKNLKRFHKIQVLVGTRLFQAYVMNCSREYHNGYVTIFTRSGTIIADDVLCSCYAVCPPHQNLIHYTLLPLRLFEKFGESTIIGSNGEEIHPYLYYLMRLFHFYKRLFDRPFLIMQ
;
A
#
# COMPACT_ATOMS: atom_id res chain seq x y z
N MET A 1 -14.40 -68.70 11.27
CA MET A 1 -15.77 -68.20 11.09
C MET A 1 -15.82 -67.63 9.69
N SER A 2 -16.29 -68.42 8.73
CA SER A 2 -16.19 -68.15 7.30
C SER A 2 -17.57 -68.24 6.66
N ILE A 3 -17.72 -67.45 5.57
CA ILE A 3 -18.72 -67.51 4.49
C ILE A 3 -20.06 -66.79 4.71
N ASN A 4 -20.30 -65.72 3.93
CA ASN A 4 -21.40 -65.58 2.94
C ASN A 4 -21.25 -64.21 2.23
N MET A 5 -20.86 -64.15 0.95
CA MET A 5 -21.67 -64.26 -0.28
C MET A 5 -22.84 -63.26 -0.37
N LYS A 6 -22.72 -62.25 -1.25
CA LYS A 6 -23.37 -62.25 -2.58
C LYS A 6 -23.02 -60.97 -3.37
N LEU A 7 -22.60 -61.19 -4.61
CA LEU A 7 -22.67 -60.24 -5.72
C LEU A 7 -24.02 -60.48 -6.41
N ASP A 8 -24.69 -59.40 -6.83
CA ASP A 8 -25.61 -59.41 -7.97
C ASP A 8 -25.46 -58.08 -8.73
N GLU A 9 -25.20 -58.19 -10.02
CA GLU A 9 -25.17 -57.12 -11.00
C GLU A 9 -26.60 -56.77 -11.44
N SER A 10 -26.91 -55.48 -11.62
CA SER A 10 -27.71 -55.05 -12.77
C SER A 10 -27.57 -53.55 -13.00
N SER A 11 -27.46 -53.28 -14.29
CA SER A 11 -27.10 -52.07 -15.00
C SER A 11 -28.23 -51.04 -15.17
N GLU A 12 -27.78 -49.82 -15.48
CA GLU A 12 -28.44 -48.80 -16.33
C GLU A 12 -29.47 -47.81 -15.73
N ASN A 13 -28.97 -46.58 -15.55
CA ASN A 13 -29.35 -45.36 -16.29
C ASN A 13 -30.14 -44.23 -15.60
N ILE A 14 -29.42 -43.10 -15.47
CA ILE A 14 -29.76 -41.72 -15.92
C ILE A 14 -30.88 -40.99 -15.13
N GLU A 15 -30.53 -40.03 -14.24
CA GLU A 15 -30.28 -38.60 -14.55
C GLU A 15 -30.33 -37.69 -13.30
N SER A 16 -29.26 -36.90 -13.14
CA SER A 16 -29.18 -35.52 -12.61
C SER A 16 -29.85 -35.11 -11.30
N SER A 17 -29.05 -34.96 -10.24
CA SER A 17 -29.03 -33.76 -9.39
C SER A 17 -27.82 -33.78 -8.43
N GLU A 18 -26.65 -33.32 -8.88
CA GLU A 18 -25.55 -33.00 -7.97
C GLU A 18 -25.74 -31.56 -7.43
N ASN A 19 -26.42 -31.46 -6.30
CA ASN A 19 -26.19 -30.38 -5.35
C ASN A 19 -24.90 -30.72 -4.59
N ILE A 20 -23.79 -30.08 -4.95
CA ILE A 20 -22.59 -30.10 -4.10
C ILE A 20 -22.60 -28.81 -3.29
N GLU A 21 -23.14 -28.91 -2.07
CA GLU A 21 -22.83 -27.96 -0.99
C GLU A 21 -21.34 -28.03 -0.69
N ILE A 22 -20.59 -26.98 -1.03
CA ILE A 22 -19.25 -26.76 -0.48
C ILE A 22 -19.42 -25.86 0.74
N SER A 23 -19.49 -26.49 1.91
CA SER A 23 -19.32 -25.85 3.20
C SER A 23 -17.83 -25.56 3.44
N GLU A 24 -17.40 -24.33 3.26
CA GLU A 24 -16.12 -23.85 3.79
C GLU A 24 -16.36 -23.03 5.06
N ASN A 25 -15.76 -23.48 6.18
CA ASN A 25 -15.68 -22.76 7.43
C ASN A 25 -14.87 -21.47 7.23
N ILE A 26 -15.53 -20.31 7.27
CA ILE A 26 -14.88 -18.99 7.20
C ILE A 26 -15.17 -18.22 8.48
N SER A 27 -14.39 -18.47 9.54
CA SER A 27 -14.24 -17.48 10.61
C SER A 27 -13.32 -16.37 10.11
N GLY A 28 -13.60 -15.11 10.44
CA GLY A 28 -12.80 -13.99 9.98
C GLY A 28 -11.38 -14.06 10.52
N THR A 29 -10.41 -13.99 9.62
CA THR A 29 -8.99 -13.94 9.98
C THR A 29 -8.56 -12.48 10.14
N LEU A 30 -7.62 -12.21 11.05
CA LEU A 30 -6.91 -10.93 11.07
C LEU A 30 -6.31 -10.68 9.68
N VAL A 31 -6.55 -9.50 9.09
CA VAL A 31 -6.05 -9.20 7.75
C VAL A 31 -4.58 -8.87 7.84
N GLU A 32 -3.74 -9.79 7.40
CA GLU A 32 -2.39 -9.44 7.01
C GLU A 32 -2.41 -8.99 5.54
N ALA A 33 -1.53 -8.06 5.17
CA ALA A 33 -1.46 -7.55 3.79
C ALA A 33 -1.35 -8.65 2.71
N LYS A 34 -0.89 -9.84 3.11
CA LYS A 34 -0.84 -11.04 2.25
C LYS A 34 -2.22 -11.43 1.73
N ASP A 35 -3.30 -11.35 2.50
CA ASP A 35 -4.55 -12.04 2.18
C ASP A 35 -5.44 -11.32 1.13
N VAL A 36 -5.01 -10.17 0.60
CA VAL A 36 -5.78 -9.34 -0.33
C VAL A 36 -5.37 -9.57 -1.79
N TYR A 37 -5.90 -10.62 -2.41
CA TYR A 37 -5.64 -10.99 -3.82
C TYR A 37 -6.79 -10.69 -4.80
N ASN A 38 -7.93 -10.22 -4.28
CA ASN A 38 -9.13 -9.86 -5.02
C ASN A 38 -9.41 -8.36 -4.88
N THR A 39 -10.26 -7.81 -5.76
CA THR A 39 -10.78 -6.45 -5.59
C THR A 39 -11.44 -6.33 -4.21
N ALA A 40 -11.16 -5.25 -3.48
CA ALA A 40 -11.61 -5.10 -2.09
C ALA A 40 -12.90 -4.30 -1.94
N ILE A 41 -13.62 -4.50 -0.83
CA ILE A 41 -14.77 -3.73 -0.38
C ILE A 41 -14.47 -3.32 1.06
N PHE A 42 -14.41 -2.02 1.34
CA PHE A 42 -14.13 -1.51 2.69
C PHE A 42 -15.42 -1.12 3.40
N ILE A 43 -15.58 -1.52 4.65
CA ILE A 43 -16.64 -1.03 5.54
C ILE A 43 -16.03 0.00 6.49
N LEU A 44 -16.45 1.26 6.38
CA LEU A 44 -15.92 2.41 7.12
C LEU A 44 -17.02 3.01 8.02
N GLY A 45 -16.64 3.65 9.12
CA GLY A 45 -17.60 4.30 10.02
C GLY A 45 -17.09 4.40 11.46
N ASN A 46 -17.93 4.95 12.32
CA ASN A 46 -17.63 5.18 13.72
C ASN A 46 -17.62 3.90 14.59
N THR A 47 -17.20 4.08 15.84
CA THR A 47 -17.44 3.10 16.91
C THR A 47 -18.94 2.91 17.08
N GLY A 48 -19.37 1.65 17.20
CA GLY A 48 -20.78 1.31 17.41
C GLY A 48 -21.71 1.60 16.23
N SER A 49 -21.19 1.99 15.05
CA SER A 49 -22.06 2.31 13.91
C SER A 49 -22.70 1.08 13.24
N GLY A 50 -22.28 -0.14 13.61
CA GLY A 50 -22.81 -1.39 13.05
C GLY A 50 -22.06 -1.94 11.84
N LYS A 51 -20.76 -1.60 11.67
CA LYS A 51 -19.90 -2.08 10.56
C LYS A 51 -19.81 -3.60 10.48
N SER A 52 -19.42 -4.24 11.58
CA SER A 52 -19.26 -5.69 11.67
C SER A 52 -20.59 -6.42 11.50
N THR A 53 -21.68 -5.88 12.07
CA THR A 53 -23.05 -6.39 11.87
C THR A 53 -23.46 -6.34 10.39
N LEU A 54 -23.18 -5.24 9.70
CA LEU A 54 -23.42 -5.12 8.26
C LEU A 54 -22.57 -6.11 7.47
N GLY A 55 -21.30 -6.28 7.83
CA GLY A 55 -20.43 -7.26 7.20
C GLY A 55 -20.97 -8.68 7.30
N ASN A 56 -21.46 -9.08 8.49
CA ASN A 56 -22.13 -10.36 8.70
C ASN A 56 -23.41 -10.48 7.86
N TRP A 57 -24.22 -9.42 7.77
CA TRP A 57 -25.38 -9.42 6.89
C TRP A 57 -25.04 -9.66 5.43
N LEU A 58 -23.94 -9.09 4.92
CA LEU A 58 -23.49 -9.31 3.54
C LEU A 58 -23.09 -10.76 3.29
N PHE A 59 -22.50 -11.42 4.29
CA PHE A 59 -22.23 -12.87 4.28
C PHE A 59 -23.46 -13.75 4.47
N GLY A 60 -24.61 -13.16 4.85
CA GLY A 60 -25.84 -13.91 5.13
C GLY A 60 -25.92 -14.47 6.57
N PHE A 61 -25.05 -13.99 7.46
CA PHE A 61 -25.06 -14.32 8.89
C PHE A 61 -25.84 -13.27 9.69
N GLN A 62 -26.51 -13.72 10.76
CA GLN A 62 -27.25 -12.84 11.67
C GLN A 62 -26.46 -12.65 12.96
N GLY A 63 -25.82 -11.49 13.12
CA GLY A 63 -25.17 -11.11 14.38
C GLY A 63 -24.13 -12.12 14.88
N ASN A 64 -24.30 -12.60 16.13
CA ASN A 64 -23.42 -13.54 16.84
C ASN A 64 -23.64 -15.01 16.44
N ASP A 65 -24.10 -15.29 15.22
CA ASP A 65 -24.11 -16.67 14.71
C ASP A 65 -22.71 -17.30 14.92
N LEU A 66 -22.65 -18.58 15.30
CA LEU A 66 -21.38 -19.28 15.56
C LEU A 66 -20.41 -19.26 14.36
N ASN A 67 -20.94 -19.02 13.16
CA ASN A 67 -20.20 -18.92 11.90
C ASN A 67 -20.01 -17.47 11.42
N ALA A 68 -20.36 -16.47 12.24
CA ALA A 68 -20.21 -15.06 11.87
C ALA A 68 -18.74 -14.72 11.60
N THR A 69 -18.49 -14.13 10.43
CA THR A 69 -17.13 -13.79 9.99
C THR A 69 -16.54 -12.65 10.81
N PHE A 70 -17.32 -11.63 11.15
CA PHE A 70 -16.86 -10.52 11.98
C PHE A 70 -17.41 -10.62 13.40
N GLN A 71 -16.54 -10.43 14.40
CA GLN A 71 -16.96 -10.45 15.80
C GLN A 71 -17.81 -9.21 16.11
N THR A 72 -18.99 -9.41 16.67
CA THR A 72 -19.88 -8.35 17.16
C THR A 72 -20.00 -8.45 18.68
N ASP A 73 -19.76 -7.35 19.40
CA ASP A 73 -19.99 -7.25 20.85
C ASP A 73 -20.84 -6.00 21.15
N PHE A 74 -21.62 -6.06 22.23
CA PHE A 74 -22.51 -4.99 22.69
C PHE A 74 -21.78 -3.96 23.59
N SER A 75 -20.46 -4.08 23.75
CA SER A 75 -19.68 -3.19 24.62
C SER A 75 -19.49 -1.78 24.01
N MET A 76 -19.40 -0.76 24.87
CA MET A 76 -19.14 0.64 24.47
C MET A 76 -17.66 0.89 24.10
N GLU A 77 -16.80 -0.12 24.20
CA GLU A 77 -15.40 -0.04 23.78
C GLU A 77 -15.21 -0.52 22.33
N PRO A 78 -14.26 0.03 21.56
CA PRO A 78 -13.93 -0.49 20.23
C PRO A 78 -13.46 -1.95 20.29
N VAL A 79 -14.26 -2.86 19.73
CA VAL A 79 -13.93 -4.29 19.62
C VAL A 79 -12.83 -4.51 18.57
N THR A 80 -12.96 -3.84 17.41
CA THR A 80 -12.07 -4.03 16.26
C THR A 80 -10.84 -3.13 16.39
N LYS A 81 -9.79 -3.62 17.04
CA LYS A 81 -8.48 -2.94 17.17
C LYS A 81 -7.58 -3.15 15.95
N GLU A 82 -7.88 -4.14 15.11
CA GLU A 82 -7.21 -4.53 13.87
C GLU A 82 -8.26 -4.77 12.79
N CYS A 83 -7.92 -4.60 11.50
CA CYS A 83 -8.88 -4.91 10.43
C CYS A 83 -9.12 -6.43 10.31
N GLN A 84 -10.35 -6.80 9.97
CA GLN A 84 -10.76 -8.19 9.70
C GLN A 84 -11.23 -8.31 8.25
N ALA A 85 -11.02 -9.45 7.60
CA ALA A 85 -11.55 -9.68 6.25
C ALA A 85 -12.10 -11.09 6.07
N GLY A 86 -13.02 -11.20 5.12
CA GLY A 86 -13.49 -12.46 4.57
C GLY A 86 -13.72 -12.35 3.06
N LEU A 87 -13.66 -13.49 2.38
CA LEU A 87 -13.93 -13.57 0.95
C LEU A 87 -15.44 -13.65 0.71
N ILE A 88 -15.99 -12.65 0.02
CA ILE A 88 -17.40 -12.62 -0.36
C ILE A 88 -17.55 -12.79 -1.86
N ARG A 89 -18.46 -13.68 -2.28
CA ARG A 89 -18.87 -13.80 -3.68
C ARG A 89 -20.12 -12.96 -3.92
N ILE A 90 -20.04 -12.02 -4.86
CA ILE A 90 -21.17 -11.22 -5.33
C ILE A 90 -21.28 -11.43 -6.84
N ASN A 91 -22.40 -12.01 -7.26
CA ASN A 91 -22.59 -12.54 -8.61
C ASN A 91 -21.47 -13.55 -8.95
N GLU A 92 -20.75 -13.35 -10.04
CA GLU A 92 -19.65 -14.21 -10.49
C GLU A 92 -18.27 -13.78 -9.96
N LYS A 93 -18.18 -12.66 -9.23
CA LYS A 93 -16.91 -12.09 -8.78
C LYS A 93 -16.72 -12.25 -7.27
N THR A 94 -15.51 -12.65 -6.89
CA THR A 94 -15.08 -12.73 -5.49
C THR A 94 -14.38 -11.44 -5.07
N TYR A 95 -14.67 -10.96 -3.87
CA TYR A 95 -14.13 -9.74 -3.29
C TYR A 95 -13.57 -9.99 -1.90
N ASN A 96 -12.60 -9.17 -1.50
CA ASN A 96 -12.19 -9.06 -0.10
C ASN A 96 -13.11 -8.09 0.63
N LEU A 97 -13.98 -8.57 1.50
CA LEU A 97 -14.79 -7.70 2.37
C LEU A 97 -14.00 -7.40 3.64
N ILE A 98 -13.70 -6.13 3.87
CA ILE A 98 -12.78 -5.68 4.93
C ILE A 98 -13.57 -4.83 5.94
N ASP A 99 -13.67 -5.33 7.16
CA ASP A 99 -14.14 -4.57 8.32
C ASP A 99 -12.97 -3.81 8.93
N THR A 100 -13.17 -2.51 9.19
CA THR A 100 -12.10 -1.61 9.63
C THR A 100 -12.29 -1.17 11.08
N PRO A 101 -11.19 -0.84 11.78
CA PRO A 101 -11.24 -0.09 13.04
C PRO A 101 -12.07 1.19 12.88
N PRO A 102 -12.71 1.66 13.97
CA PRO A 102 -13.53 2.85 13.90
C PRO A 102 -12.71 4.11 13.63
N ILE A 103 -13.30 5.02 12.86
CA ILE A 103 -12.74 6.36 12.65
C ILE A 103 -13.20 7.24 13.81
N SER A 104 -12.29 7.70 14.66
CA SER A 104 -12.65 8.40 15.89
C SER A 104 -13.25 9.80 15.65
N ASN A 105 -14.36 10.11 16.33
CA ASN A 105 -15.01 11.43 16.30
C ASN A 105 -14.12 12.56 16.82
N ASN A 106 -13.13 12.23 17.67
CA ASN A 106 -12.21 13.22 18.25
C ASN A 106 -11.08 13.60 17.30
N MET A 107 -11.00 13.00 16.12
CA MET A 107 -10.02 13.38 15.10
C MET A 107 -10.23 14.83 14.65
N ASN A 108 -9.16 15.62 14.69
CA ASN A 108 -9.06 16.89 13.98
C ASN A 108 -8.41 16.64 12.61
N MET A 109 -8.72 17.46 11.61
CA MET A 109 -8.07 17.45 10.29
C MET A 109 -6.54 17.54 10.38
N ASN A 110 -6.01 18.15 11.44
CA ASN A 110 -4.58 18.26 11.70
C ASN A 110 -3.95 16.96 12.25
N ASP A 111 -4.75 16.08 12.89
CA ASP A 111 -4.28 14.85 13.55
C ASP A 111 -4.45 13.59 12.68
N ILE A 112 -5.13 13.72 11.54
CA ILE A 112 -5.30 12.65 10.52
C ILE A 112 -3.98 11.95 10.21
N ARG A 113 -2.86 12.69 10.23
CA ARG A 113 -1.52 12.22 9.85
C ARG A 113 -0.85 11.34 10.91
N ASN A 114 -1.22 11.48 12.19
CA ASN A 114 -0.60 10.75 13.29
C ASN A 114 -1.52 9.70 13.91
N ASN A 115 -2.71 9.53 13.34
CA ASN A 115 -3.71 8.62 13.87
C ASN A 115 -3.39 7.17 13.51
N ASP A 116 -3.26 6.31 14.52
CA ASP A 116 -2.85 4.91 14.32
C ASP A 116 -3.95 4.07 13.66
N GLU A 117 -5.24 4.38 13.85
CA GLU A 117 -6.33 3.69 13.17
C GLU A 117 -6.33 3.95 11.65
N LEU A 118 -6.12 5.20 11.24
CA LEU A 118 -6.00 5.56 9.83
C LEU A 118 -4.75 4.96 9.19
N LYS A 119 -3.62 4.85 9.92
CA LYS A 119 -2.43 4.14 9.43
C LYS A 119 -2.75 2.68 9.12
N LYS A 120 -3.43 1.96 10.01
CA LYS A 120 -3.85 0.56 9.76
C LYS A 120 -4.75 0.44 8.54
N ILE A 121 -5.70 1.38 8.38
CA ILE A 121 -6.54 1.45 7.18
C ILE A 121 -5.69 1.74 5.93
N THR A 122 -4.67 2.62 6.04
CA THR A 122 -3.71 2.90 4.95
C THR A 122 -3.04 1.62 4.50
N GLU A 123 -2.49 0.86 5.44
CA GLU A 123 -1.68 -0.34 5.15
C GLU A 123 -2.44 -1.36 4.30
N ILE A 124 -3.73 -1.55 4.60
CA ILE A 124 -4.56 -2.51 3.86
C ILE A 124 -5.03 -1.93 2.52
N ILE A 125 -5.35 -0.63 2.45
CA ILE A 125 -5.61 0.04 1.17
C ILE A 125 -4.41 -0.13 0.24
N LEU A 126 -3.18 0.02 0.74
CA LEU A 126 -1.96 -0.18 -0.03
C LEU A 126 -1.78 -1.64 -0.47
N ALA A 127 -2.27 -2.61 0.29
CA ALA A 127 -2.26 -4.02 -0.09
C ALA A 127 -3.25 -4.38 -1.22
N CYS A 128 -4.27 -3.53 -1.47
CA CYS A 128 -5.34 -3.74 -2.46
C CYS A 128 -4.89 -3.51 -3.92
N SER A 129 -3.83 -4.19 -4.36
CA SER A 129 -3.27 -4.06 -5.71
C SER A 129 -4.27 -4.33 -6.85
N TYR A 130 -5.36 -5.05 -6.57
CA TYR A 130 -6.44 -5.36 -7.51
C TYR A 130 -7.58 -4.31 -7.50
N GLY A 131 -7.37 -3.19 -6.80
CA GLY A 131 -8.31 -2.09 -6.69
C GLY A 131 -9.37 -2.29 -5.61
N ILE A 132 -10.13 -1.22 -5.35
CA ILE A 132 -11.21 -1.20 -4.36
C ILE A 132 -12.52 -1.00 -5.11
N GLN A 133 -13.45 -1.96 -5.02
CA GLN A 133 -14.74 -1.89 -5.69
C GLN A 133 -15.60 -0.77 -5.07
N ALA A 134 -15.67 -0.75 -3.74
CA ALA A 134 -16.55 0.13 -2.99
C ALA A 134 -16.00 0.47 -1.60
N PHE A 135 -16.32 1.68 -1.14
CA PHE A 135 -16.23 2.10 0.25
C PHE A 135 -17.66 2.23 0.81
N ILE A 136 -18.06 1.31 1.68
CA ILE A 136 -19.35 1.34 2.35
C ILE A 136 -19.20 2.16 3.63
N PHE A 137 -19.76 3.37 3.63
CA PHE A 137 -19.74 4.26 4.77
C PHE A 137 -20.98 4.07 5.64
N VAL A 138 -20.79 3.54 6.85
CA VAL A 138 -21.84 3.12 7.77
C VAL A 138 -22.18 4.25 8.74
N VAL A 139 -23.47 4.61 8.76
CA VAL A 139 -24.01 5.76 9.47
C VAL A 139 -25.06 5.29 10.47
N ASP A 140 -24.74 5.42 11.75
CA ASP A 140 -25.73 5.29 12.81
C ASP A 140 -26.60 6.55 12.85
N ILE A 141 -27.89 6.41 12.55
CA ILE A 141 -28.83 7.52 12.55
C ILE A 141 -29.01 8.17 13.92
N LYS A 142 -28.72 7.43 15.01
CA LYS A 142 -28.72 7.94 16.38
C LYS A 142 -27.48 8.79 16.69
N GLN A 143 -26.38 8.61 15.95
CA GLN A 143 -25.11 9.36 16.09
C GLN A 143 -24.80 10.24 14.87
N ARG A 144 -25.84 10.64 14.14
CA ARG A 144 -25.76 11.36 12.85
C ARG A 144 -25.02 12.69 12.89
N ASP A 145 -24.86 13.32 14.05
CA ASP A 145 -24.23 14.64 14.18
C ASP A 145 -22.76 14.65 13.76
N ASN A 146 -22.08 13.51 13.79
CA ASN A 146 -20.68 13.39 13.35
C ASN A 146 -20.54 13.03 11.85
N PHE A 147 -21.65 12.70 11.18
CA PHE A 147 -21.66 12.13 9.82
C PHE A 147 -20.87 12.96 8.81
N SER A 148 -21.12 14.27 8.76
CA SER A 148 -20.46 15.16 7.80
C SER A 148 -18.98 15.38 8.11
N LYS A 149 -18.62 15.46 9.39
CA LYS A 149 -17.23 15.58 9.84
C LYS A 149 -16.41 14.37 9.38
N ILE A 150 -16.90 13.16 9.63
CA ILE A 150 -16.19 11.93 9.27
C ILE A 150 -16.16 11.75 7.76
N PHE A 151 -17.27 12.03 7.08
CA PHE A 151 -17.31 11.98 5.62
C PHE A 151 -16.25 12.91 5.00
N ARG A 152 -16.09 14.12 5.53
CA ARG A 152 -15.03 15.05 5.11
C ARG A 152 -13.63 14.53 5.39
N ILE A 153 -13.40 13.90 6.55
CA ILE A 153 -12.13 13.26 6.90
C ILE A 153 -11.79 12.15 5.89
N ILE A 154 -12.73 11.23 5.64
CA ILE A 154 -12.56 10.13 4.67
C ILE A 154 -12.29 10.67 3.27
N LYS A 155 -13.09 11.65 2.82
CA LYS A 155 -12.92 12.28 1.51
C LYS A 155 -11.53 12.93 1.36
N ALA A 156 -11.09 13.70 2.36
CA ALA A 156 -9.78 14.33 2.36
C ALA A 156 -8.63 13.31 2.40
N TYR A 157 -8.84 12.20 3.10
CA TYR A 157 -7.85 11.15 3.28
C TYR A 157 -7.69 10.24 2.06
N LEU A 158 -8.79 9.87 1.38
CA LEU A 158 -8.79 8.89 0.28
C LEU A 158 -8.59 9.47 -1.12
N GLY A 159 -8.51 10.80 -1.29
CA GLY A 159 -8.18 11.41 -2.60
C GLY A 159 -9.22 12.36 -3.19
N HIS A 160 -9.89 13.15 -2.35
CA HIS A 160 -10.84 14.22 -2.73
C HIS A 160 -12.07 13.71 -3.50
N ASP A 161 -12.30 14.14 -4.75
CA ASP A 161 -13.60 13.93 -5.41
C ASP A 161 -13.74 12.55 -6.07
N LYS A 162 -12.64 11.94 -6.54
CA LYS A 162 -12.69 10.63 -7.22
C LYS A 162 -13.19 9.48 -6.34
N VAL A 163 -12.91 9.53 -5.03
CA VAL A 163 -13.38 8.49 -4.11
C VAL A 163 -14.90 8.46 -4.01
N LEU A 164 -15.57 9.61 -4.24
CA LEU A 164 -17.03 9.71 -4.15
C LEU A 164 -17.72 8.79 -5.14
N GLU A 165 -17.12 8.57 -6.32
CA GLU A 165 -17.59 7.66 -7.36
C GLU A 165 -17.64 6.19 -6.91
N HIS A 166 -17.01 5.85 -5.78
CA HIS A 166 -16.96 4.49 -5.22
C HIS A 166 -17.56 4.39 -3.80
N ILE A 167 -18.17 5.45 -3.27
CA ILE A 167 -18.80 5.42 -1.95
C ILE A 167 -20.27 4.95 -2.06
N ILE A 168 -20.66 4.09 -1.12
CA ILE A 168 -22.04 3.71 -0.82
C ILE A 168 -22.32 4.09 0.65
N VAL A 169 -23.47 4.69 0.94
CA VAL A 169 -23.88 5.01 2.33
C VAL A 169 -24.83 3.94 2.87
N ALA A 170 -24.49 3.35 4.02
CA ALA A 170 -25.34 2.37 4.71
C ALA A 170 -25.89 2.97 6.00
N PHE A 171 -27.22 3.01 6.16
CA PHE A 171 -27.84 3.51 7.39
C PHE A 171 -28.18 2.38 8.36
N THR A 172 -27.82 2.54 9.64
CA THR A 172 -28.07 1.58 10.73
C THR A 172 -28.94 2.20 11.84
N ASN A 173 -29.40 1.36 12.76
CA ASN A 173 -30.16 1.76 13.97
C ASN A 173 -31.45 2.56 13.71
N LEU A 174 -32.07 2.36 12.54
CA LEU A 174 -33.40 2.90 12.25
C LEU A 174 -34.49 2.13 13.01
N SER A 175 -35.57 2.83 13.37
CA SER A 175 -36.79 2.18 13.86
C SER A 175 -37.48 1.42 12.72
N LYS A 176 -38.29 0.40 13.06
CA LYS A 176 -39.12 -0.35 12.10
C LYS A 176 -39.84 0.52 11.05
N LYS A 177 -40.55 1.57 11.51
CA LYS A 177 -41.26 2.53 10.64
C LYS A 177 -40.37 3.19 9.57
N HIS A 178 -39.11 3.48 9.91
CA HIS A 178 -38.18 4.12 8.99
C HIS A 178 -37.49 3.10 8.08
N THR A 179 -37.19 1.90 8.58
CA THR A 179 -36.62 0.80 7.78
C THR A 179 -37.54 0.38 6.64
N GLU A 180 -38.85 0.34 6.90
CA GLU A 180 -39.88 -0.06 5.94
C GLU A 180 -40.42 1.14 5.11
N ASN A 181 -39.86 2.34 5.29
CA ASN A 181 -40.27 3.54 4.56
C ASN A 181 -39.51 3.69 3.22
N PRO A 182 -40.15 3.56 2.06
CA PRO A 182 -39.49 3.74 0.76
C PRO A 182 -38.99 5.18 0.53
N LEU A 183 -39.57 6.17 1.22
CA LEU A 183 -39.20 7.58 1.15
C LEU A 183 -38.26 8.02 2.29
N PHE A 184 -37.54 7.08 2.91
CA PHE A 184 -36.60 7.39 3.99
C PHE A 184 -35.61 8.55 3.69
N PRO A 185 -35.05 8.70 2.47
CA PRO A 185 -34.17 9.83 2.17
C PRO A 185 -34.82 11.21 2.33
N GLU A 186 -36.13 11.32 2.16
CA GLU A 186 -36.85 12.60 2.25
C GLU A 186 -36.89 13.12 3.69
N VAL A 187 -36.87 12.21 4.69
CA VAL A 187 -36.89 12.57 6.10
C VAL A 187 -35.50 12.91 6.66
N LEU A 188 -34.44 12.74 5.88
CA LEU A 188 -33.08 13.13 6.26
C LEU A 188 -32.95 14.66 6.31
N ASN A 189 -31.99 15.17 7.08
CA ASN A 189 -31.69 16.60 7.07
C ASN A 189 -31.02 17.03 5.75
N LYS A 190 -30.94 18.34 5.50
CA LYS A 190 -30.34 18.88 4.26
C LYS A 190 -28.90 18.41 4.06
N GLU A 191 -28.07 18.47 5.09
CA GLU A 191 -26.66 18.08 5.03
C GLU A 191 -26.47 16.62 4.61
N MET A 192 -27.28 15.71 5.13
CA MET A 192 -27.25 14.30 4.77
C MET A 192 -27.69 14.07 3.31
N ARG A 193 -28.73 14.78 2.85
CA ARG A 193 -29.17 14.72 1.45
C ARG A 193 -28.12 15.27 0.50
N ASP A 194 -27.41 16.32 0.89
CA ASP A 194 -26.31 16.88 0.09
C ASP A 194 -25.16 15.86 -0.05
N ILE A 195 -24.82 15.15 1.02
CA ILE A 195 -23.83 14.07 0.97
C ILE A 195 -24.31 12.91 0.08
N LEU A 196 -25.56 12.46 0.22
CA LEU A 196 -26.12 11.41 -0.64
C LEU A 196 -26.09 11.81 -2.12
N THR A 197 -26.41 13.06 -2.43
CA THR A 197 -26.33 13.60 -3.79
C THR A 197 -24.89 13.56 -4.32
N SER A 198 -23.90 13.87 -3.48
CA SER A 198 -22.49 13.82 -3.87
C SER A 198 -21.95 12.41 -4.20
N VAL A 199 -22.65 11.37 -3.74
CA VAL A 199 -22.34 9.97 -4.04
C VAL A 199 -23.40 9.33 -4.96
N ASP A 200 -24.06 10.15 -5.78
CA ASP A 200 -25.03 9.71 -6.79
C ASP A 200 -26.18 8.88 -6.20
N ASN A 201 -26.63 9.25 -5.00
CA ASN A 201 -27.70 8.59 -4.26
C ASN A 201 -27.48 7.08 -4.05
N ARG A 202 -26.22 6.63 -3.99
CA ARG A 202 -25.86 5.25 -3.63
C ARG A 202 -26.04 5.02 -2.13
N TRP A 203 -27.18 4.50 -1.72
CA TRP A 203 -27.44 4.17 -0.33
C TRP A 203 -28.35 2.95 -0.13
N PHE A 204 -28.26 2.34 1.05
CA PHE A 204 -29.16 1.28 1.50
C PHE A 204 -29.30 1.27 3.03
N ILE A 205 -30.21 0.45 3.55
CA ILE A 205 -30.43 0.30 5.00
C ILE A 205 -29.83 -1.05 5.43
N SER A 206 -29.09 -1.04 6.52
CA SER A 206 -28.66 -2.25 7.23
C SER A 206 -29.67 -2.52 8.36
N PRO A 207 -30.55 -3.52 8.24
CA PRO A 207 -31.60 -3.77 9.23
C PRO A 207 -31.02 -4.18 10.59
N ASN A 208 -31.70 -3.80 11.67
CA ASN A 208 -31.31 -4.20 13.02
C ASN A 208 -31.63 -5.71 13.21
N PRO A 209 -30.64 -6.56 13.55
CA PRO A 209 -30.85 -8.00 13.79
C PRO A 209 -31.77 -8.33 14.97
N GLU A 210 -32.02 -7.40 15.89
CA GLU A 210 -33.02 -7.56 16.96
C GLU A 210 -34.46 -7.40 16.45
N MET A 211 -34.64 -6.68 15.34
CA MET A 211 -35.96 -6.38 14.76
C MET A 211 -36.32 -7.31 13.59
N TYR A 212 -35.33 -7.82 12.88
CA TYR A 212 -35.50 -8.59 11.66
C TYR A 212 -34.65 -9.85 11.65
N LYS A 213 -35.25 -10.95 11.16
CA LYS A 213 -34.55 -12.22 10.92
C LYS A 213 -33.93 -12.26 9.54
N LYS A 214 -32.89 -13.09 9.36
CA LYS A 214 -32.13 -13.21 8.11
C LYS A 214 -32.96 -13.53 6.86
N ASP A 215 -34.03 -14.30 7.03
CA ASP A 215 -34.97 -14.73 5.99
C ASP A 215 -36.10 -13.73 5.74
N SER A 216 -36.18 -12.65 6.52
CA SER A 216 -37.18 -11.62 6.31
C SER A 216 -36.95 -10.89 4.99
N LYS A 217 -38.05 -10.58 4.30
CA LYS A 217 -38.02 -9.81 3.05
C LYS A 217 -37.26 -8.50 3.18
N VAL A 218 -37.36 -7.81 4.32
CA VAL A 218 -36.64 -6.56 4.60
C VAL A 218 -35.12 -6.76 4.54
N VAL A 219 -34.59 -7.84 5.12
CA VAL A 219 -33.16 -8.15 5.08
C VAL A 219 -32.74 -8.56 3.68
N LEU A 220 -33.49 -9.47 3.05
CA LEU A 220 -33.19 -9.97 1.71
C LEU A 220 -33.16 -8.84 0.67
N ASP A 221 -34.17 -7.96 0.67
CA ASP A 221 -34.27 -6.84 -0.28
C ASP A 221 -33.12 -5.83 -0.08
N ASN A 222 -32.76 -5.51 1.17
CA ASN A 222 -31.67 -4.59 1.45
C ASN A 222 -30.29 -5.18 1.12
N MET A 223 -30.05 -6.46 1.41
CA MET A 223 -28.79 -7.11 1.07
C MET A 223 -28.65 -7.35 -0.43
N LYS A 224 -29.75 -7.63 -1.13
CA LYS A 224 -29.79 -7.65 -2.60
C LYS A 224 -29.42 -6.27 -3.16
N LYS A 225 -30.07 -5.19 -2.69
CA LYS A 225 -29.74 -3.82 -3.08
C LYS A 225 -28.27 -3.48 -2.83
N ALA A 226 -27.72 -3.86 -1.67
CA ALA A 226 -26.32 -3.62 -1.34
C ALA A 226 -25.38 -4.32 -2.33
N LYS A 227 -25.63 -5.60 -2.64
CA LYS A 227 -24.85 -6.39 -3.60
C LYS A 227 -24.96 -5.85 -5.04
N GLU A 228 -26.13 -5.37 -5.45
CA GLU A 228 -26.34 -4.69 -6.73
C GLU A 228 -25.55 -3.37 -6.83
N LEU A 229 -25.57 -2.55 -5.76
CA LEU A 229 -24.78 -1.31 -5.72
C LEU A 229 -23.28 -1.60 -5.80
N ILE A 230 -22.78 -2.60 -5.08
CA ILE A 230 -21.36 -3.00 -5.08
C ILE A 230 -20.93 -3.49 -6.47
N SER A 231 -21.72 -4.36 -7.09
CA SER A 231 -21.40 -4.92 -8.42
C SER A 231 -21.65 -3.93 -9.56
N GLY A 232 -22.43 -2.88 -9.34
CA GLY A 232 -22.79 -1.87 -10.35
C GLY A 232 -21.71 -0.85 -10.69
N PHE A 233 -20.60 -0.78 -9.95
CA PHE A 233 -19.49 0.12 -10.34
C PHE A 233 -18.82 -0.38 -11.62
N ARG A 234 -18.62 0.55 -12.57
CA ARG A 234 -18.01 0.28 -13.90
C ARG A 234 -16.57 -0.24 -13.83
N GLY A 235 -15.89 0.00 -12.71
CA GLY A 235 -14.53 -0.44 -12.46
C GLY A 235 -14.19 -0.32 -10.98
N ALA A 236 -13.03 -0.83 -10.59
CA ALA A 236 -12.51 -0.63 -9.25
C ALA A 236 -11.85 0.76 -9.14
N TYR A 237 -11.99 1.39 -7.98
CA TYR A 237 -11.15 2.50 -7.57
C TYR A 237 -9.70 2.05 -7.64
N THR A 238 -8.94 2.72 -8.51
CA THR A 238 -7.52 2.49 -8.64
C THR A 238 -6.78 3.81 -8.55
N THR A 239 -5.63 3.78 -7.88
CA THR A 239 -4.62 4.82 -7.97
C THR A 239 -3.48 4.31 -8.81
N ALA A 240 -2.65 5.20 -9.38
CA ALA A 240 -1.42 4.79 -10.08
C ALA A 240 -0.61 3.76 -9.26
N MET A 241 -0.56 3.95 -7.94
CA MET A 241 0.08 3.05 -6.98
C MET A 241 -0.44 1.59 -6.99
N PHE A 242 -1.73 1.32 -7.23
CA PHE A 242 -2.26 -0.06 -7.23
C PHE A 242 -1.81 -0.83 -8.47
N ASN A 243 -1.76 -0.16 -9.62
CA ASN A 243 -1.27 -0.75 -10.86
C ASN A 243 0.23 -1.08 -10.75
N GLU A 244 1.00 -0.20 -10.10
CA GLU A 244 2.43 -0.42 -9.88
C GLU A 244 2.72 -1.54 -8.88
N ILE A 245 1.97 -1.64 -7.78
CA ILE A 245 2.08 -2.78 -6.85
C ILE A 245 1.71 -4.09 -7.56
N ARG A 246 0.74 -4.06 -8.49
CA ARG A 246 0.38 -5.23 -9.30
C ARG A 246 1.51 -5.63 -10.27
N GLU A 247 2.16 -4.66 -10.90
CA GLU A 247 3.34 -4.90 -11.74
C GLU A 247 4.53 -5.44 -10.94
N VAL A 248 4.72 -4.96 -9.71
CA VAL A 248 5.74 -5.45 -8.76
C VAL A 248 5.38 -6.83 -8.19
N LYS A 249 4.09 -7.16 -7.99
CA LYS A 249 3.65 -8.51 -7.62
C LYS A 249 3.88 -9.51 -8.78
N ASN A 250 3.80 -9.05 -10.02
CA ASN A 250 3.90 -9.89 -11.23
C ASN A 250 5.33 -10.02 -11.77
N LYS A 251 6.27 -9.19 -11.33
CA LYS A 251 7.70 -9.29 -11.66
C LYS A 251 8.42 -9.68 -10.38
N GLU A 252 9.29 -10.69 -10.41
CA GLU A 252 10.19 -10.97 -9.28
C GLU A 252 11.10 -9.76 -9.01
N VAL A 253 10.61 -8.81 -8.22
CA VAL A 253 11.38 -7.64 -7.82
C VAL A 253 12.10 -8.00 -6.54
N VAL A 254 13.37 -8.38 -6.67
CA VAL A 254 14.35 -8.26 -5.59
C VAL A 254 14.55 -6.79 -5.33
N VAL A 255 14.31 -6.29 -4.11
CA VAL A 255 15.24 -5.43 -3.34
C VAL A 255 14.73 -5.30 -1.91
N LEU A 256 15.62 -5.50 -0.93
CA LEU A 256 15.87 -4.57 0.19
C LEU A 256 17.12 -5.06 0.92
N ASN A 257 18.26 -4.72 0.32
CA ASN A 257 19.57 -4.49 0.95
C ASN A 257 20.52 -3.99 -0.17
N ASP A 258 21.45 -3.10 0.17
CA ASP A 258 22.73 -2.92 -0.57
C ASP A 258 22.89 -1.86 -1.68
N GLY A 259 22.12 -0.78 -1.76
CA GLY A 259 22.47 0.36 -2.64
C GLY A 259 22.83 1.64 -1.90
N CYS A 260 24.08 1.78 -1.45
CA CYS A 260 24.59 2.90 -0.68
C CYS A 260 25.83 3.55 -1.32
N PHE A 261 26.08 4.80 -0.92
CA PHE A 261 27.31 5.52 -1.18
C PHE A 261 28.30 5.36 -0.02
N LYS A 262 29.59 5.51 -0.32
CA LYS A 262 30.62 5.62 0.72
C LYS A 262 30.44 6.92 1.51
N LEU A 263 30.72 6.90 2.80
CA LEU A 263 30.46 8.04 3.70
C LEU A 263 31.09 9.36 3.26
N ASP A 264 32.32 9.31 2.73
CA ASP A 264 33.13 10.47 2.32
C ASP A 264 32.88 10.91 0.87
N THR A 265 31.92 10.28 0.18
CA THR A 265 31.47 10.70 -1.16
C THR A 265 31.08 12.18 -1.12
N LYS A 266 31.56 12.96 -2.09
CA LYS A 266 31.35 14.41 -2.11
C LYS A 266 30.08 14.79 -2.87
N VAL A 267 29.33 15.73 -2.30
CA VAL A 267 28.18 16.38 -2.92
C VAL A 267 28.35 17.91 -2.93
N ILE A 268 27.69 18.58 -3.88
CA ILE A 268 27.72 20.03 -4.02
C ILE A 268 26.41 20.62 -3.48
N LEU A 269 26.48 21.51 -2.50
CA LEU A 269 25.32 22.24 -1.97
C LEU A 269 24.95 23.44 -2.86
N ARG A 270 23.73 23.97 -2.71
CA ARG A 270 23.24 25.15 -3.45
C ARG A 270 24.12 26.39 -3.29
N ASN A 271 24.77 26.56 -2.14
CA ASN A 271 25.75 27.63 -1.89
C ASN A 271 27.14 27.33 -2.48
N LYS A 272 27.26 26.29 -3.32
CA LYS A 272 28.50 25.78 -3.95
C LYS A 272 29.53 25.19 -2.99
N LYS A 273 29.21 25.03 -1.70
CA LYS A 273 30.05 24.31 -0.76
C LYS A 273 30.05 22.81 -1.10
N ILE A 274 31.23 22.20 -1.07
CA ILE A 274 31.37 20.74 -1.20
C ILE A 274 31.29 20.13 0.21
N LEU A 275 30.48 19.10 0.36
CA LEU A 275 30.26 18.42 1.62
C LEU A 275 30.35 16.89 1.45
N SER A 276 30.86 16.21 2.47
CA SER A 276 30.79 14.75 2.59
C SER A 276 29.34 14.30 2.78
N MET A 277 28.90 13.23 2.11
CA MET A 277 27.54 12.70 2.26
C MET A 277 27.20 12.35 3.71
N SER A 278 28.17 11.92 4.50
CA SER A 278 28.01 11.67 5.95
C SER A 278 27.53 12.88 6.77
N LEU A 279 27.76 14.10 6.27
CA LEU A 279 27.42 15.36 6.95
C LEU A 279 26.16 16.03 6.37
N VAL A 280 25.58 15.49 5.29
CA VAL A 280 24.37 16.02 4.67
C VAL A 280 23.19 15.80 5.60
N ARG A 281 22.33 16.83 5.75
CA ARG A 281 21.14 16.79 6.58
C ARG A 281 19.87 16.83 5.75
N VAL A 282 18.78 16.31 6.30
CA VAL A 282 17.45 16.49 5.71
C VAL A 282 17.15 17.99 5.62
N GLY A 283 16.67 18.42 4.45
CA GLY A 283 16.44 19.83 4.14
C GLY A 283 17.54 20.49 3.30
N ASP A 284 18.76 19.94 3.29
CA ASP A 284 19.84 20.45 2.44
C ASP A 284 19.46 20.39 0.96
N GLN A 285 19.92 21.38 0.19
CA GLN A 285 19.74 21.39 -1.26
C GLN A 285 21.03 20.97 -1.95
N VAL A 286 21.06 19.74 -2.47
CA VAL A 286 22.23 19.12 -3.11
C VAL A 286 22.10 19.14 -4.63
N CYS A 287 23.23 19.18 -5.33
CA CYS A 287 23.29 19.13 -6.78
C CYS A 287 22.86 17.76 -7.29
N CYS A 288 21.94 17.75 -8.25
CA CYS A 288 21.28 16.53 -8.74
C CYS A 288 21.36 16.39 -10.26
N GLY A 289 22.17 17.22 -10.92
CA GLY A 289 22.32 17.25 -12.36
C GLY A 289 22.50 18.67 -12.88
N THR A 290 22.27 18.84 -14.18
CA THR A 290 22.35 20.13 -14.85
C THR A 290 21.11 20.36 -15.70
N ILE A 291 20.69 21.61 -15.84
CA ILE A 291 19.61 22.02 -16.73
C ILE A 291 20.02 23.32 -17.42
N ASN A 292 19.98 23.35 -18.75
CA ASN A 292 20.38 24.51 -19.56
C ASN A 292 21.76 25.09 -19.20
N GLY A 293 22.73 24.22 -18.88
CA GLY A 293 24.10 24.61 -18.51
C GLY A 293 24.26 25.19 -17.09
N GLN A 294 23.23 25.10 -16.25
CA GLN A 294 23.26 25.47 -14.84
C GLN A 294 23.09 24.24 -13.94
N LEU A 295 23.61 24.32 -12.72
CA LEU A 295 23.45 23.25 -11.73
C LEU A 295 21.99 23.18 -11.25
N LYS A 296 21.42 21.98 -11.30
CA LYS A 296 20.08 21.68 -10.78
C LYS A 296 20.21 21.23 -9.34
N PHE A 297 19.55 21.93 -8.41
CA PHE A 297 19.53 21.56 -7.00
C PHE A 297 18.19 20.98 -6.60
N SER A 298 18.21 19.98 -5.72
CA SER A 298 17.02 19.37 -5.15
C SER A 298 17.17 19.22 -3.65
N LYS A 299 16.06 19.38 -2.92
CA LYS A 299 16.01 19.16 -1.47
C LYS A 299 16.22 17.67 -1.16
N VAL A 300 17.05 17.39 -0.16
CA VAL A 300 17.16 16.11 0.52
C VAL A 300 15.96 15.97 1.44
N TYR A 301 15.15 14.93 1.25
CA TYR A 301 13.96 14.70 2.06
C TYR A 301 14.09 13.53 3.04
N SER A 302 15.08 12.66 2.86
CA SER A 302 15.34 11.54 3.77
C SER A 302 16.79 11.08 3.67
N ILE A 303 17.37 10.72 4.83
CA ILE A 303 18.51 9.81 4.90
C ILE A 303 17.90 8.41 5.07
N ALA A 304 18.10 7.54 4.09
CA ALA A 304 17.37 6.29 3.97
C ALA A 304 18.01 5.15 4.77
N HIS A 305 19.34 5.10 4.72
CA HIS A 305 20.14 4.04 5.30
C HIS A 305 21.52 4.60 5.66
N ARG A 306 21.99 4.42 6.90
CA ARG A 306 23.32 4.89 7.33
C ARG A 306 23.93 3.98 8.39
N SER A 307 25.23 3.75 8.30
CA SER A 307 26.05 3.21 9.37
C SER A 307 27.47 3.81 9.28
N PHE A 308 28.16 3.92 10.42
CA PHE A 308 29.55 4.35 10.49
C PHE A 308 30.54 3.22 10.74
N GLU A 309 30.05 2.08 11.22
CA GLU A 309 30.90 1.04 11.80
C GLU A 309 30.94 -0.23 10.95
N ILE A 310 29.90 -0.46 10.15
CA ILE A 310 29.77 -1.69 9.37
C ILE A 310 30.77 -1.69 8.22
N LYS A 311 31.55 -2.76 8.13
CA LYS A 311 32.45 -2.99 6.99
C LYS A 311 31.61 -3.39 5.77
N THR A 312 31.64 -2.55 4.74
CA THR A 312 30.78 -2.68 3.55
C THR A 312 31.63 -2.82 2.30
N GLU A 313 31.19 -3.71 1.40
CA GLU A 313 31.79 -3.88 0.08
C GLU A 313 31.31 -2.77 -0.87
N PHE A 314 32.27 -2.09 -1.50
CA PHE A 314 32.04 -1.10 -2.53
C PHE A 314 32.71 -1.53 -3.83
N LEU A 315 32.04 -1.27 -4.94
CA LEU A 315 32.65 -1.19 -6.26
C LEU A 315 33.27 0.20 -6.42
N LYS A 316 34.59 0.25 -6.53
CA LYS A 316 35.33 1.43 -6.99
C LYS A 316 35.26 1.48 -8.51
N VAL A 317 34.64 2.53 -9.02
CA VAL A 317 34.49 2.80 -10.45
C VAL A 317 35.42 3.93 -10.82
N GLU A 318 36.53 3.61 -11.49
CA GLU A 318 37.46 4.61 -12.02
C GLU A 318 37.00 5.04 -13.40
N PHE A 319 36.95 6.34 -13.66
CA PHE A 319 36.45 6.90 -14.91
C PHE A 319 37.36 7.99 -15.47
N GLU A 320 37.26 8.19 -16.78
CA GLU A 320 37.97 9.23 -17.53
C GLU A 320 37.05 9.85 -18.59
N THR A 321 37.01 11.18 -18.65
CA THR A 321 36.26 11.90 -19.69
C THR A 321 36.87 11.68 -21.08
N ILE A 322 36.07 11.84 -22.13
CA ILE A 322 36.50 11.58 -23.52
C ILE A 322 37.73 12.42 -23.92
N ASP A 323 37.82 13.65 -23.40
CA ASP A 323 38.94 14.57 -23.62
C ASP A 323 40.18 14.26 -22.75
N GLY A 324 40.10 13.26 -21.85
CA GLY A 324 41.15 12.88 -20.91
C GLY A 324 41.40 13.88 -19.78
N ILE A 325 40.64 14.99 -19.72
CA ILE A 325 40.91 16.11 -18.80
C ILE A 325 40.50 15.75 -17.37
N ARG A 326 39.38 15.05 -17.18
CA ARG A 326 38.87 14.69 -15.85
C ARG A 326 38.95 13.19 -15.64
N LYS A 327 39.69 12.82 -14.59
CA LYS A 327 39.77 11.46 -14.06
C LYS A 327 39.26 11.47 -12.63
N GLY A 328 38.61 10.39 -12.23
CA GLY A 328 38.06 10.28 -10.89
C GLY A 328 37.66 8.86 -10.56
N SER A 329 37.14 8.70 -9.34
CA SER A 329 36.63 7.43 -8.85
C SER A 329 35.37 7.66 -8.07
N LEU A 330 34.39 6.77 -8.23
CA LEU A 330 33.18 6.72 -7.44
C LEU A 330 33.09 5.39 -6.69
N TYR A 331 32.62 5.43 -5.45
CA TYR A 331 32.38 4.23 -4.63
C TYR A 331 30.90 3.99 -4.42
N LEU A 332 30.41 2.88 -4.96
CA LEU A 332 29.02 2.45 -4.87
C LEU A 332 28.96 1.01 -4.40
N THR A 333 28.02 0.66 -3.53
CA THR A 333 27.77 -0.76 -3.28
C THR A 333 27.27 -1.46 -4.57
N PRO A 334 27.48 -2.78 -4.73
CA PRO A 334 27.17 -3.50 -5.97
C PRO A 334 25.73 -3.33 -6.50
N GLU A 335 24.75 -3.20 -5.62
CA GLU A 335 23.33 -3.03 -5.99
C GLU A 335 22.90 -1.57 -6.18
N HIS A 336 23.81 -0.59 -6.04
CA HIS A 336 23.47 0.82 -6.27
C HIS A 336 23.27 1.11 -7.77
N HIS A 337 22.31 1.97 -8.11
CA HIS A 337 22.04 2.28 -9.52
C HIS A 337 22.82 3.48 -10.02
N ILE A 338 23.29 3.37 -11.26
CA ILE A 338 24.04 4.41 -11.94
C ILE A 338 23.52 4.58 -13.37
N PHE A 339 23.65 5.78 -13.92
CA PHE A 339 23.34 6.04 -15.31
C PHE A 339 24.45 5.49 -16.21
N VAL A 340 24.12 4.46 -16.99
CA VAL A 340 25.02 3.76 -17.90
C VAL A 340 24.42 3.77 -19.29
N ASN A 341 25.17 4.27 -20.28
CA ASN A 341 24.74 4.30 -21.68
C ASN A 341 23.34 4.94 -21.88
N ASN A 342 23.05 6.00 -21.12
CA ASN A 342 21.76 6.70 -21.07
C ASN A 342 20.57 5.90 -20.49
N ASN A 343 20.82 4.74 -19.87
CA ASN A 343 19.84 3.95 -19.13
C ASN A 343 20.29 3.76 -17.67
N PHE A 344 19.43 3.21 -16.82
CA PHE A 344 19.80 2.80 -15.47
C PHE A 344 20.27 1.35 -15.45
N ASP A 345 21.35 1.09 -14.73
CA ASP A 345 21.86 -0.26 -14.46
C ASP A 345 22.47 -0.32 -13.05
N TYR A 346 22.68 -1.54 -12.56
CA TYR A 346 23.36 -1.80 -11.29
C TYR A 346 24.87 -1.53 -11.40
N ALA A 347 25.48 -1.03 -10.33
CA ALA A 347 26.92 -0.79 -10.26
C ALA A 347 27.70 -2.07 -10.58
N LYS A 348 27.29 -3.24 -10.06
CA LYS A 348 27.93 -4.53 -10.34
C LYS A 348 28.00 -4.92 -11.82
N ASN A 349 27.13 -4.34 -12.66
CA ASN A 349 27.08 -4.62 -14.09
C ASN A 349 28.00 -3.71 -14.91
N LEU A 350 28.66 -2.73 -14.27
CA LEU A 350 29.63 -1.87 -14.94
C LEU A 350 30.83 -2.66 -15.47
N LYS A 351 31.18 -2.36 -16.71
CA LYS A 351 32.35 -2.91 -17.39
C LYS A 351 33.17 -1.77 -17.97
N ARG A 352 34.44 -2.06 -18.25
CA ARG A 352 35.32 -1.14 -18.95
C ARG A 352 34.68 -0.65 -20.25
N PHE A 353 34.83 0.64 -20.54
CA PHE A 353 34.25 1.39 -21.66
C PHE A 353 32.73 1.62 -21.61
N HIS A 354 32.03 1.21 -20.54
CA HIS A 354 30.67 1.72 -20.30
C HIS A 354 30.70 3.24 -20.13
N LYS A 355 29.67 3.92 -20.66
CA LYS A 355 29.57 5.38 -20.61
C LYS A 355 28.74 5.81 -19.39
N ILE A 356 29.33 6.65 -18.55
CA ILE A 356 28.66 7.33 -17.43
C ILE A 356 28.61 8.83 -17.66
N GLN A 357 27.84 9.56 -16.86
CA GLN A 357 27.76 11.03 -16.94
C GLN A 357 28.52 11.67 -15.77
N VAL A 358 29.43 12.57 -16.09
CA VAL A 358 30.30 13.26 -15.12
C VAL A 358 30.13 14.77 -15.26
N LEU A 359 30.00 15.45 -14.11
CA LEU A 359 29.91 16.89 -13.99
C LEU A 359 31.30 17.52 -14.16
N VAL A 360 31.43 18.38 -15.16
CA VAL A 360 32.62 19.23 -15.37
C VAL A 360 32.15 20.68 -15.40
N GLY A 361 32.52 21.44 -14.37
CA GLY A 361 32.02 22.80 -14.17
C GLY A 361 30.51 22.80 -13.89
N THR A 362 29.72 23.25 -14.86
CA THR A 362 28.25 23.31 -14.76
C THR A 362 27.52 22.43 -15.78
N ARG A 363 28.25 21.54 -16.48
CA ARG A 363 27.72 20.69 -17.55
C ARG A 363 28.07 19.23 -17.32
N LEU A 364 27.21 18.33 -17.77
CA LEU A 364 27.46 16.89 -17.77
C LEU A 364 28.10 16.47 -19.08
N PHE A 365 29.16 15.67 -18.98
CA PHE A 365 29.89 15.09 -20.10
C PHE A 365 29.89 13.56 -19.98
N GLN A 366 30.06 12.88 -21.10
CA GLN A 366 30.27 11.44 -21.10
C GLN A 366 31.70 11.12 -20.64
N ALA A 367 31.82 10.15 -19.74
CA ALA A 367 33.08 9.55 -19.33
C ALA A 367 33.02 8.04 -19.53
N TYR A 368 34.17 7.44 -19.80
CA TYR A 368 34.32 6.00 -19.89
C TYR A 368 34.73 5.44 -18.54
N VAL A 369 34.11 4.33 -18.16
CA VAL A 369 34.60 3.49 -17.08
C VAL A 369 35.92 2.86 -17.52
N MET A 370 36.98 3.13 -16.79
CA MET A 370 38.32 2.63 -17.08
C MET A 370 38.60 1.32 -16.38
N ASN A 371 38.12 1.21 -15.13
CA ASN A 371 38.35 0.06 -14.28
C ASN A 371 37.25 -0.04 -13.21
N CYS A 372 36.95 -1.28 -12.80
CA CYS A 372 36.06 -1.58 -11.70
C CYS A 372 36.74 -2.58 -10.77
N SER A 373 36.97 -2.19 -9.51
CA SER A 373 37.53 -3.06 -8.48
C SER A 373 36.63 -3.09 -7.25
N ARG A 374 36.73 -4.14 -6.45
CA ARG A 374 36.00 -4.28 -5.19
C ARG A 374 36.91 -3.86 -4.04
N GLU A 375 36.41 -3.01 -3.15
CA GLU A 375 37.11 -2.55 -1.95
C GLU A 375 36.17 -2.58 -0.75
N TYR A 376 36.70 -2.81 0.45
CA TYR A 376 35.91 -2.76 1.68
C TYR A 376 36.21 -1.48 2.45
N HIS A 377 35.16 -0.76 2.84
CA HIS A 377 35.26 0.48 3.63
C HIS A 377 34.28 0.43 4.80
N ASN A 378 34.59 1.16 5.88
CA ASN A 378 33.70 1.25 7.02
C ASN A 378 32.62 2.30 6.78
N GLY A 379 31.38 1.90 7.05
CA GLY A 379 30.20 2.71 6.95
C GLY A 379 29.73 2.96 5.52
N TYR A 380 28.50 3.46 5.45
CA TYR A 380 27.81 3.76 4.21
C TYR A 380 26.67 4.75 4.48
N VAL A 381 26.17 5.38 3.43
CA VAL A 381 25.02 6.28 3.52
C VAL A 381 24.20 6.26 2.23
N THR A 382 22.88 6.34 2.36
CA THR A 382 21.94 6.54 1.26
C THR A 382 21.09 7.76 1.53
N ILE A 383 21.05 8.68 0.57
CA ILE A 383 20.34 9.96 0.69
C ILE A 383 19.32 10.05 -0.44
N PHE A 384 18.08 10.40 -0.12
CA PHE A 384 17.04 10.59 -1.12
C PHE A 384 16.76 12.07 -1.40
N THR A 385 16.79 12.41 -2.70
CA THR A 385 16.49 13.75 -3.21
C THR A 385 15.14 13.77 -3.91
N ARG A 386 14.45 14.92 -3.92
CA ARG A 386 13.16 15.07 -4.63
C ARG A 386 13.26 14.78 -6.13
N SER A 387 14.41 15.00 -6.74
CA SER A 387 14.62 14.71 -8.16
C SER A 387 14.90 13.24 -8.47
N GLY A 388 15.22 12.39 -7.48
CA GLY A 388 15.58 10.99 -7.70
C GLY A 388 17.01 10.75 -8.17
N THR A 389 17.81 11.81 -8.24
CA THR A 389 19.18 11.82 -8.76
C THR A 389 20.09 12.61 -7.84
N ILE A 390 21.39 12.36 -7.89
CA ILE A 390 22.39 13.07 -7.10
C ILE A 390 23.71 13.13 -7.87
N ILE A 391 24.49 14.21 -7.72
CA ILE A 391 25.88 14.25 -8.17
C ILE A 391 26.77 13.80 -7.00
N ALA A 392 27.42 12.66 -7.18
CA ALA A 392 28.26 11.98 -6.19
C ALA A 392 29.68 11.84 -6.77
N ASP A 393 30.69 12.46 -6.13
CA ASP A 393 32.07 12.52 -6.66
C ASP A 393 32.11 12.87 -8.16
N ASP A 394 31.34 13.91 -8.51
CA ASP A 394 31.11 14.41 -9.86
C ASP A 394 30.29 13.51 -10.79
N VAL A 395 29.96 12.28 -10.42
CA VAL A 395 29.17 11.37 -11.26
C VAL A 395 27.68 11.58 -11.03
N LEU A 396 26.88 11.60 -12.09
CA LEU A 396 25.43 11.56 -11.99
C LEU A 396 24.97 10.14 -11.65
N CYS A 397 24.37 10.00 -10.47
CA CYS A 397 23.85 8.75 -9.96
C CYS A 397 22.33 8.84 -9.74
N SER A 398 21.71 7.66 -9.74
CA SER A 398 20.44 7.48 -9.05
C SER A 398 20.64 7.79 -7.57
N CYS A 399 19.64 8.39 -6.90
CA CYS A 399 19.65 8.39 -5.43
C CYS A 399 18.94 7.15 -4.84
N TYR A 400 18.43 6.25 -5.70
CA TYR A 400 17.71 5.04 -5.35
C TYR A 400 18.49 3.78 -5.73
N ALA A 401 18.24 2.70 -4.99
CA ALA A 401 18.83 1.38 -5.18
C ALA A 401 17.88 0.36 -5.86
N VAL A 402 16.71 0.80 -6.35
CA VAL A 402 15.58 -0.09 -6.67
C VAL A 402 15.14 0.08 -8.13
N CYS A 403 14.79 -1.04 -8.79
CA CYS A 403 14.06 -1.14 -10.06
C CYS A 403 14.61 -0.36 -11.29
N PRO A 404 15.67 -0.84 -11.95
CA PRO A 404 15.93 -0.46 -13.34
C PRO A 404 14.95 -1.21 -14.25
N PRO A 405 14.48 -0.61 -15.36
CA PRO A 405 14.72 0.76 -15.83
C PRO A 405 13.70 1.80 -15.30
N HIS A 406 12.73 1.39 -14.48
CA HIS A 406 11.54 2.18 -14.16
C HIS A 406 11.69 3.07 -12.93
N GLN A 407 12.72 3.90 -12.92
CA GLN A 407 13.07 4.72 -11.76
C GLN A 407 11.99 5.74 -11.34
N ASN A 408 11.14 6.16 -12.28
CA ASN A 408 9.99 7.03 -11.99
C ASN A 408 8.96 6.37 -11.07
N LEU A 409 8.87 5.03 -11.05
CA LEU A 409 7.96 4.29 -10.16
C LEU A 409 8.30 4.49 -8.69
N ILE A 410 9.57 4.73 -8.38
CA ILE A 410 10.05 4.92 -7.00
C ILE A 410 9.52 6.22 -6.41
N HIS A 411 9.21 7.21 -7.25
CA HIS A 411 8.58 8.44 -6.81
C HIS A 411 7.17 8.22 -6.24
N TYR A 412 6.47 7.21 -6.77
CA TYR A 412 5.14 6.82 -6.32
C TYR A 412 5.20 5.88 -5.12
N THR A 413 6.13 4.91 -5.08
CA THR A 413 6.33 4.07 -3.88
C THR A 413 6.80 4.89 -2.68
N LEU A 414 7.63 5.91 -2.91
CA LEU A 414 8.06 6.85 -1.87
C LEU A 414 7.14 8.06 -1.76
N LEU A 415 5.97 8.07 -2.43
CA LEU A 415 5.02 9.19 -2.38
C LEU A 415 4.58 9.51 -0.94
N PRO A 416 4.28 8.52 -0.07
CA PRO A 416 4.04 8.81 1.35
C PRO A 416 5.23 9.52 1.99
N LEU A 417 6.45 8.97 1.86
CA LEU A 417 7.67 9.58 2.40
C LEU A 417 7.94 10.98 1.84
N ARG A 418 7.54 11.23 0.60
CA ARG A 418 7.65 12.51 -0.11
C ARG A 418 6.58 13.51 0.32
N LEU A 419 5.33 13.11 0.55
CA LEU A 419 4.27 14.05 0.91
C LEU A 419 4.38 14.52 2.36
N PHE A 420 5.07 13.76 3.21
CA PHE A 420 5.16 14.05 4.63
C PHE A 420 6.55 14.49 5.08
N GLU A 421 6.94 15.73 4.74
CA GLU A 421 8.22 16.35 5.19
C GLU A 421 8.34 16.51 6.72
N LYS A 422 7.24 16.29 7.47
CA LYS A 422 7.12 16.56 8.90
C LYS A 422 7.24 15.34 9.81
N PHE A 423 7.44 14.13 9.28
CA PHE A 423 7.59 12.95 10.15
C PHE A 423 8.89 12.91 10.95
N GLY A 424 9.79 13.88 10.75
CA GLY A 424 11.00 14.01 11.55
C GLY A 424 11.95 12.82 11.37
N GLU A 425 13.12 12.91 11.98
CA GLU A 425 14.06 11.80 12.12
C GLU A 425 13.49 10.79 13.12
N SER A 426 12.48 10.02 12.71
CA SER A 426 12.28 8.70 13.29
C SER A 426 13.19 7.79 12.50
N THR A 427 14.29 7.31 13.07
CA THR A 427 15.15 6.26 12.52
C THR A 427 15.05 5.06 13.44
N ILE A 428 14.82 3.88 12.86
CA ILE A 428 14.98 2.62 13.59
C ILE A 428 16.47 2.34 13.63
N ILE A 429 16.99 2.13 14.83
CA ILE A 429 18.37 1.70 15.05
C ILE A 429 18.37 0.18 15.06
N GLY A 430 18.95 -0.45 14.04
CA GLY A 430 19.16 -1.89 13.99
C GLY A 430 20.12 -2.36 15.09
N SER A 431 20.15 -3.67 15.36
CA SER A 431 21.03 -4.27 16.38
C SER A 431 22.52 -3.94 16.19
N ASN A 432 22.91 -3.54 14.98
CA ASN A 432 24.28 -3.25 14.59
C ASN A 432 24.55 -1.73 14.52
N GLY A 433 23.67 -0.89 15.07
CA GLY A 433 23.79 0.58 15.00
C GLY A 433 23.37 1.19 13.65
N GLU A 434 22.73 0.42 12.77
CA GLU A 434 22.23 0.89 11.47
C GLU A 434 21.02 1.82 11.65
N GLU A 435 21.06 3.00 11.06
CA GLU A 435 19.92 3.92 11.02
C GLU A 435 19.11 3.69 9.73
N ILE A 436 17.85 3.25 9.85
CA ILE A 436 16.92 3.05 8.73
C ILE A 436 15.61 3.81 8.97
N HIS A 437 15.08 4.49 7.96
CA HIS A 437 13.79 5.16 8.08
C HIS A 437 12.63 4.15 8.31
N PRO A 438 11.72 4.32 9.28
CA PRO A 438 10.64 3.39 9.65
C PRO A 438 9.76 2.98 8.49
N TYR A 439 9.40 3.93 7.61
CA TYR A 439 8.64 3.60 6.40
C TYR A 439 9.41 2.66 5.45
N LEU A 440 10.72 2.87 5.30
CA LEU A 440 11.57 1.98 4.48
C LEU A 440 11.76 0.63 5.16
N TYR A 441 11.91 0.61 6.48
CA TYR A 441 11.94 -0.62 7.28
C TYR A 441 10.63 -1.40 7.20
N TYR A 442 9.48 -0.71 7.20
CA TYR A 442 8.17 -1.31 6.98
C TYR A 442 8.07 -1.93 5.58
N LEU A 443 8.42 -1.17 4.54
CA LEU A 443 8.49 -1.71 3.16
C LEU A 443 9.43 -2.91 3.08
N MET A 444 10.54 -2.88 3.82
CA MET A 444 11.51 -3.97 3.93
C MET A 444 10.94 -5.22 4.56
N ARG A 445 10.22 -5.08 5.67
CA ARG A 445 9.56 -6.22 6.34
C ARG A 445 8.44 -6.79 5.48
N LEU A 446 7.63 -5.93 4.86
CA LEU A 446 6.58 -6.32 3.93
C LEU A 446 7.17 -7.17 2.79
N PHE A 447 8.28 -6.72 2.21
CA PHE A 447 8.96 -7.44 1.14
C PHE A 447 9.58 -8.77 1.60
N HIS A 448 10.38 -8.78 2.68
CA HIS A 448 11.00 -10.01 3.19
C HIS A 448 9.98 -11.07 3.55
N PHE A 449 8.83 -10.62 4.05
CA PHE A 449 7.69 -11.47 4.32
C PHE A 449 7.14 -12.11 3.05
N TYR A 450 6.93 -11.35 1.97
CA TYR A 450 6.54 -11.89 0.67
C TYR A 450 7.61 -12.82 0.07
N LYS A 451 8.90 -12.45 0.13
CA LYS A 451 9.98 -13.29 -0.39
C LYS A 451 10.02 -14.68 0.27
N ARG A 452 9.85 -14.76 1.60
CA ARG A 452 9.76 -16.05 2.33
C ARG A 452 8.56 -16.91 1.93
N LEU A 453 7.50 -16.31 1.40
CA LEU A 453 6.32 -17.03 0.92
C LEU A 453 6.54 -17.63 -0.47
N PHE A 454 7.32 -16.97 -1.33
CA PHE A 454 7.55 -17.40 -2.72
C PHE A 454 8.85 -18.21 -2.92
N ASP A 455 9.83 -18.13 -2.01
CA ASP A 455 11.07 -18.94 -2.05
C ASP A 455 10.92 -20.36 -1.45
N ARG A 456 9.71 -20.84 -1.12
CA ARG A 456 9.55 -22.26 -0.78
C ARG A 456 9.70 -23.08 -2.06
N PRO A 457 10.63 -24.05 -2.15
CA PRO A 457 10.62 -24.98 -3.27
C PRO A 457 9.25 -25.66 -3.29
N PHE A 458 8.59 -25.65 -4.45
CA PHE A 458 7.50 -26.57 -4.70
C PHE A 458 8.04 -27.98 -4.40
N LEU A 459 7.73 -28.52 -3.22
CA LEU A 459 7.78 -29.95 -3.01
C LEU A 459 6.71 -30.52 -3.92
N ILE A 460 7.13 -30.90 -5.12
CA ILE A 460 6.40 -31.83 -5.96
C ILE A 460 6.39 -33.12 -5.16
N MET A 461 5.29 -33.38 -4.45
CA MET A 461 4.99 -34.72 -3.97
C MET A 461 4.74 -35.59 -5.20
N GLN A 462 5.63 -36.55 -5.45
CA GLN A 462 5.36 -37.72 -6.29
C GLN A 462 4.50 -38.72 -5.53
#